data_AF-A0A8T4V480-F1
#
_entry.id   AF-A0A8T4V480-F1
#
_cell.length_a   1.000
_cell.length_b   1.000
_cell.length_c   1.000
_cell.angle_alpha   90.00
_cell.angle_beta   90.00
_cell.angle_gamma   90.00
#
_symmetry.space_group_name_H-M   'P 1'
#
loop_
_entity.id
_entity.type
_entity.pdbx_description
1 polymer ?
#
loop_
_entity_poly.entity_id
_entity_poly.type
_entity_poly.pdbx_seq_one_letter_code
_entity_poly.pdbx_strand_id
1 'polypeptide(L)'
;MALTPPIPRELINVGFGTEIIYSFVIILCSLIIYFGTKELYELSSYKGIKYFRQAFLFFAIAYFFRSFIKFILVYFNTNELFEVSPRILFGLFGQITLFIFIYFSSMAIFYLLYSVMWKRLNKNKNNIYLFHILAFIISTISILSRNMLVYIGLNVFLLFFVIFIVSLAYNNSEYKKKGHNMYIIYVLLLLFWILNIFDVLIPKFFENIKLIIYLASCGIFLMIFYRVVKKTGSN
;
A
#
# COMPACT_ATOMS: atom_id res chain seq x y z
N MET A 1 -0.51 -48.59 -12.75
CA MET A 1 -1.06 -47.92 -11.56
C MET A 1 -0.43 -46.53 -11.49
N ALA A 2 -1.13 -45.50 -11.98
CA ALA A 2 -0.57 -44.15 -12.07
C ALA A 2 -0.66 -43.47 -10.70
N LEU A 3 0.50 -43.18 -10.09
CA LEU A 3 0.60 -42.35 -8.90
C LEU A 3 0.23 -40.92 -9.29
N THR A 4 -1.01 -40.53 -9.02
CA THR A 4 -1.41 -39.13 -9.08
C THR A 4 -0.54 -38.36 -8.09
N PRO A 5 0.17 -37.30 -8.51
CA PRO A 5 0.97 -36.51 -7.57
C PRO A 5 0.05 -35.98 -6.46
N PRO A 6 0.48 -36.04 -5.19
CA PRO A 6 -0.35 -35.54 -4.10
C PRO A 6 -0.67 -34.08 -4.35
N ILE A 7 -1.97 -33.76 -4.44
CA ILE A 7 -2.44 -32.38 -4.50
C ILE A 7 -1.90 -31.68 -3.24
N PRO A 8 -1.14 -30.57 -3.36
CA PRO A 8 -0.61 -29.86 -2.21
C PRO A 8 -1.76 -29.43 -1.31
N ARG A 9 -1.82 -29.98 -0.09
CA ARG A 9 -2.86 -29.64 0.92
C ARG A 9 -2.85 -28.14 1.27
N GLU A 10 -1.77 -27.43 0.96
CA GLU A 10 -1.65 -25.99 1.16
C GLU A 10 -2.54 -25.14 0.22
N LEU A 11 -2.97 -25.66 -0.93
CA LEU A 11 -3.92 -24.95 -1.82
C LEU A 11 -5.35 -24.87 -1.24
N ILE A 12 -5.66 -25.67 -0.22
CA ILE A 12 -6.95 -25.67 0.48
C ILE A 12 -6.88 -24.80 1.75
N ASN A 13 -5.76 -24.11 2.00
CA ASN A 13 -5.69 -23.20 3.11
C ASN A 13 -6.50 -21.93 2.78
N VAL A 14 -7.62 -21.75 3.48
CA VAL A 14 -8.58 -20.64 3.31
C VAL A 14 -7.87 -19.28 3.36
N GLY A 15 -6.72 -19.19 4.04
CA GLY A 15 -5.86 -18.01 4.08
C GLY A 15 -5.29 -17.57 2.72
N PHE A 16 -4.98 -18.47 1.79
CA PHE A 16 -4.35 -18.07 0.51
C PHE A 16 -5.36 -17.42 -0.45
N GLY A 17 -6.52 -18.07 -0.63
CA GLY A 17 -7.58 -17.54 -1.49
C GLY A 17 -8.09 -16.18 -1.01
N THR A 18 -8.23 -16.00 0.30
CA THR A 18 -8.63 -14.73 0.90
C THR A 18 -7.59 -13.62 0.67
N GLU A 19 -6.30 -13.90 0.77
CA GLU A 19 -5.22 -12.95 0.46
C GLU A 19 -5.21 -12.50 -1.01
N ILE A 20 -5.47 -13.42 -1.95
CA ILE A 20 -5.57 -13.11 -3.39
C ILE A 20 -6.77 -12.21 -3.66
N ILE A 21 -7.95 -12.59 -3.17
CA ILE A 21 -9.18 -11.79 -3.37
C ILE A 21 -8.99 -10.39 -2.77
N TYR A 22 -8.44 -10.31 -1.57
CA TYR A 22 -8.11 -9.04 -0.91
C TYR A 22 -7.19 -8.19 -1.80
N SER A 23 -6.07 -8.73 -2.25
CA SER A 23 -5.11 -7.99 -3.09
C SER A 23 -5.73 -7.53 -4.40
N PHE A 24 -6.53 -8.41 -5.03
CA PHE A 24 -7.23 -8.10 -6.28
C PHE A 24 -8.22 -6.95 -6.13
N VAL A 25 -9.02 -6.93 -5.05
CA VAL A 25 -9.95 -5.82 -4.75
C VAL A 25 -9.20 -4.51 -4.58
N ILE A 26 -8.09 -4.50 -3.84
CA ILE A 26 -7.28 -3.28 -3.64
C ILE A 26 -6.66 -2.80 -4.96
N ILE A 27 -6.13 -3.72 -5.79
CA ILE A 27 -5.55 -3.39 -7.10
C ILE A 27 -6.62 -2.78 -8.01
N LEU A 28 -7.78 -3.42 -8.15
CA LEU A 28 -8.87 -2.92 -8.99
C LEU A 28 -9.36 -1.55 -8.51
N CYS A 29 -9.65 -1.40 -7.22
CA CYS A 29 -10.09 -0.12 -6.66
C CYS A 29 -9.05 0.98 -6.92
N SER A 30 -7.76 0.67 -6.73
CA SER A 30 -6.67 1.61 -6.96
C SER A 30 -6.55 2.02 -8.43
N LEU A 31 -6.65 1.07 -9.36
CA LEU A 31 -6.61 1.35 -10.80
C LEU A 31 -7.81 2.17 -11.25
N ILE A 32 -9.02 1.86 -10.78
CA ILE A 32 -10.21 2.65 -11.14
C ILE A 32 -10.10 4.07 -10.58
N ILE A 33 -9.62 4.25 -9.34
CA ILE A 33 -9.34 5.60 -8.80
C ILE A 33 -8.28 6.31 -9.64
N TYR A 34 -7.22 5.61 -10.07
CA TYR A 34 -6.18 6.17 -10.92
C TYR A 34 -6.76 6.68 -12.25
N PHE A 35 -7.52 5.85 -12.96
CA PHE A 35 -8.09 6.23 -14.25
C PHE A 35 -9.22 7.26 -14.11
N GLY A 36 -10.13 7.10 -13.14
CA GLY A 36 -11.25 8.01 -12.92
C GLY A 36 -10.83 9.41 -12.47
N THR A 37 -9.69 9.56 -11.80
CA THR A 37 -9.15 10.88 -11.44
C THR A 37 -8.38 11.56 -12.57
N LYS A 38 -8.20 10.91 -13.73
CA LYS A 38 -7.54 11.51 -14.90
C LYS A 38 -8.36 12.69 -15.45
N GLU A 39 -9.65 12.49 -15.65
CA GLU A 39 -10.56 13.52 -16.17
C GLU A 39 -10.64 14.72 -15.22
N LEU A 40 -10.75 14.48 -13.91
CA LEU A 40 -10.70 15.54 -12.91
C LEU A 40 -9.41 16.35 -12.95
N TYR A 41 -8.27 15.70 -13.19
CA TYR A 41 -7.00 16.38 -13.31
C TYR A 41 -6.93 17.27 -14.55
N GLU A 42 -7.43 16.79 -15.68
CA GLU A 42 -7.45 17.53 -16.95
C GLU A 42 -8.36 18.77 -16.84
N LEU A 43 -9.52 18.64 -16.20
CA LEU A 43 -10.45 19.75 -15.99
C LEU A 43 -9.94 20.79 -14.98
N SER A 44 -9.36 20.35 -13.86
CA SER A 44 -9.03 21.27 -12.75
C SER A 44 -7.60 21.81 -12.82
N SER A 45 -6.71 21.20 -13.61
CA SER A 45 -5.27 21.50 -13.68
C SER A 45 -4.55 21.53 -12.32
N TYR A 46 -5.14 20.94 -11.27
CA TYR A 46 -4.63 21.03 -9.91
C TYR A 46 -3.59 19.95 -9.65
N LYS A 47 -2.34 20.36 -9.44
CA LYS A 47 -1.21 19.44 -9.27
C LYS A 47 -1.39 18.44 -8.13
N GLY A 48 -2.10 18.78 -7.04
CA GLY A 48 -2.38 17.84 -5.96
C GLY A 48 -3.08 16.57 -6.45
N ILE A 49 -4.05 16.68 -7.37
CA ILE A 49 -4.79 15.54 -7.93
C ILE A 49 -3.85 14.63 -8.72
N LYS A 50 -2.85 15.19 -9.42
CA LYS A 50 -1.83 14.39 -10.12
C LYS A 50 -1.09 13.47 -9.15
N TYR A 51 -0.65 13.97 -7.99
CA TYR A 51 0.08 13.16 -7.02
C TYR A 51 -0.83 12.19 -6.27
N PHE A 52 -2.06 12.60 -5.96
CA PHE A 52 -3.10 11.71 -5.44
C PHE A 52 -3.30 10.52 -6.37
N ARG A 53 -3.50 10.78 -7.66
CA ARG A 53 -3.64 9.75 -8.69
C ARG A 53 -2.44 8.80 -8.71
N GLN A 54 -1.21 9.34 -8.77
CA GLN A 54 0.00 8.52 -8.78
C GLN A 54 0.17 7.67 -7.51
N ALA A 55 -0.28 8.15 -6.34
CA ALA A 55 -0.27 7.35 -5.12
C ALA A 55 -1.10 6.05 -5.27
N PHE A 56 -2.28 6.12 -5.90
CA PHE A 56 -3.08 4.92 -6.17
C PHE A 56 -2.44 3.98 -7.19
N LEU A 57 -1.74 4.51 -8.20
CA LEU A 57 -0.95 3.65 -9.10
C LEU A 57 0.11 2.87 -8.31
N PHE A 58 0.83 3.54 -7.42
CA PHE A 58 1.83 2.89 -6.59
C PHE A 58 1.22 1.90 -5.58
N PHE A 59 0.02 2.17 -5.04
CA PHE A 59 -0.71 1.18 -4.26
C PHE A 59 -1.05 -0.06 -5.09
N ALA A 60 -1.56 0.10 -6.32
CA ALA A 60 -1.87 -1.03 -7.20
C ALA A 60 -0.62 -1.88 -7.46
N ILE A 61 0.50 -1.24 -7.81
CA ILE A 61 1.77 -1.94 -8.05
C ILE A 61 2.27 -2.63 -6.78
N ALA A 62 2.25 -1.96 -5.62
CA ALA A 62 2.65 -2.56 -4.36
C ALA A 62 1.82 -3.81 -4.02
N TYR A 63 0.49 -3.72 -4.11
CA TYR A 63 -0.39 -4.86 -3.83
C TYR A 63 -0.27 -6.00 -4.86
N PHE A 64 0.04 -5.68 -6.11
CA PHE A 64 0.38 -6.68 -7.11
C PHE A 64 1.63 -7.47 -6.70
N PHE A 65 2.72 -6.79 -6.36
CA PHE A 65 3.95 -7.45 -5.90
C PHE A 65 3.75 -8.20 -4.57
N ARG A 66 2.91 -7.68 -3.67
CA ARG A 66 2.52 -8.38 -2.44
C ARG A 66 1.84 -9.72 -2.73
N SER A 67 0.85 -9.74 -3.62
CA SER A 67 0.18 -10.97 -4.04
C SER A 67 1.16 -11.93 -4.73
N PHE A 68 2.08 -11.39 -5.51
CA PHE A 68 3.08 -12.18 -6.21
C PHE A 68 4.09 -12.84 -5.27
N ILE A 69 4.56 -12.15 -4.22
CA ILE A 69 5.38 -12.74 -3.16
C ILE A 69 4.66 -13.94 -2.53
N LYS A 70 3.37 -13.81 -2.21
CA LYS A 70 2.58 -14.90 -1.63
C LYS A 70 2.39 -16.08 -2.58
N PHE A 71 2.16 -15.80 -3.85
CA PHE A 71 2.10 -16.84 -4.88
C PHE A 71 3.40 -17.64 -4.95
N ILE A 72 4.55 -16.96 -4.91
CA ILE A 72 5.87 -17.61 -4.87
C ILE A 72 5.99 -18.51 -3.63
N LEU A 73 5.67 -17.99 -2.43
CA LEU A 73 5.79 -18.77 -1.19
C LEU A 73 4.96 -20.05 -1.20
N VAL A 74 3.72 -19.98 -1.67
CA VAL A 74 2.82 -21.15 -1.77
C VAL A 74 3.30 -22.13 -2.83
N TYR A 75 3.73 -21.65 -3.99
CA TYR A 75 4.25 -22.51 -5.05
C TYR A 75 5.48 -23.32 -4.60
N PHE A 76 6.30 -22.74 -3.71
CA PHE A 76 7.50 -23.40 -3.17
C PHE A 76 7.30 -24.08 -1.81
N ASN A 77 6.08 -24.08 -1.26
CA ASN A 77 5.76 -24.69 0.03
C ASN A 77 6.61 -24.16 1.19
N THR A 78 7.00 -22.88 1.15
CA THR A 78 7.78 -22.23 2.21
C THR A 78 6.88 -21.35 3.05
N ASN A 79 6.76 -21.69 4.33
CA ASN A 79 5.83 -21.05 5.26
C ASN A 79 6.31 -19.70 5.83
N GLU A 80 7.57 -19.31 5.60
CA GLU A 80 8.17 -18.13 6.24
C GLU A 80 8.87 -17.22 5.23
N LEU A 81 8.67 -15.90 5.40
CA LEU A 81 9.29 -14.86 4.56
C LEU A 81 10.80 -14.66 4.83
N PHE A 82 11.30 -15.17 5.95
CA PHE A 82 12.64 -14.85 6.46
C PHE A 82 13.49 -16.05 6.89
N GLU A 83 13.03 -17.30 6.76
CA GLU A 83 13.85 -18.47 7.07
C GLU A 83 14.81 -18.80 5.90
N VAL A 84 16.11 -18.84 6.24
CA VAL A 84 17.26 -18.69 5.32
C VAL A 84 17.68 -20.00 4.64
N SER A 85 16.74 -20.87 4.30
CA SER A 85 17.02 -22.06 3.48
C SER A 85 15.77 -22.37 2.67
N PRO A 86 15.73 -22.24 1.31
CA PRO A 86 16.70 -22.82 0.36
C PRO A 86 16.92 -22.06 -1.01
N ARG A 87 17.97 -22.43 -1.77
CA ARG A 87 18.31 -21.98 -3.16
C ARG A 87 18.48 -20.47 -3.43
N ILE A 88 19.74 -20.07 -3.57
CA ILE A 88 20.28 -18.72 -3.89
C ILE A 88 19.49 -17.95 -4.97
N LEU A 89 19.01 -18.62 -6.03
CA LEU A 89 18.24 -17.98 -7.11
C LEU A 89 16.84 -17.53 -6.69
N PHE A 90 16.16 -18.30 -5.83
CA PHE A 90 14.80 -17.98 -5.36
C PHE A 90 14.82 -16.96 -4.22
N GLY A 91 15.86 -17.00 -3.37
CA GLY A 91 16.11 -15.96 -2.37
C GLY A 91 16.28 -14.58 -3.01
N LEU A 92 17.00 -14.48 -4.14
CA LEU A 92 17.17 -13.22 -4.86
C LEU A 92 15.84 -12.71 -5.44
N PHE A 93 15.04 -13.57 -6.07
CA PHE A 93 13.76 -13.16 -6.64
C PHE A 93 12.76 -12.72 -5.57
N GLY A 94 12.70 -13.43 -4.44
CA GLY A 94 11.91 -13.04 -3.27
C GLY A 94 12.35 -11.69 -2.69
N GLN A 95 13.67 -11.45 -2.59
CA GLN A 95 14.22 -10.17 -2.11
C GLN A 95 13.93 -9.02 -3.07
N ILE A 96 14.04 -9.23 -4.40
CA ILE A 96 13.74 -8.20 -5.40
C ILE A 96 12.24 -7.85 -5.39
N THR A 97 11.37 -8.86 -5.34
CA THR A 97 9.91 -8.62 -5.28
C THR A 97 9.51 -7.91 -3.98
N LEU A 98 10.11 -8.30 -2.85
CA LEU A 98 9.95 -7.61 -1.57
C LEU A 98 10.48 -6.17 -1.63
N PHE A 99 11.61 -5.93 -2.30
CA PHE A 99 12.18 -4.59 -2.48
C PHE A 99 11.20 -3.68 -3.20
N ILE A 100 10.69 -4.19 -4.33
CA ILE A 100 9.74 -3.47 -5.18
C ILE A 100 8.46 -3.17 -4.40
N PHE A 101 7.94 -4.14 -3.64
CA PHE A 101 6.78 -3.94 -2.77
C PHE A 101 7.00 -2.82 -1.76
N ILE A 102 8.08 -2.86 -0.97
CA ILE A 102 8.37 -1.88 0.08
C ILE A 102 8.60 -0.49 -0.52
N TYR A 103 9.33 -0.42 -1.63
CA TYR A 103 9.59 0.82 -2.34
C TYR A 103 8.29 1.46 -2.83
N PHE A 104 7.44 0.73 -3.57
CA PHE A 104 6.19 1.28 -4.09
C PHE A 104 5.17 1.59 -2.99
N SER A 105 5.12 0.80 -1.92
CA SER A 105 4.29 1.11 -0.75
C SER A 105 4.71 2.43 -0.10
N SER A 106 6.01 2.63 0.10
CA SER A 106 6.56 3.88 0.65
C SER A 106 6.30 5.07 -0.29
N MET A 107 6.41 4.86 -1.59
CA MET A 107 6.13 5.89 -2.59
C MET A 107 4.67 6.28 -2.69
N ALA A 108 3.75 5.32 -2.55
CA ALA A 108 2.32 5.62 -2.46
C ALA A 108 2.05 6.60 -1.32
N ILE A 109 2.65 6.37 -0.15
CA ILE A 109 2.53 7.23 1.03
C ILE A 109 3.14 8.61 0.77
N PHE A 110 4.36 8.68 0.24
CA PHE A 110 5.00 9.98 -0.02
C PHE A 110 4.25 10.80 -1.07
N TYR A 111 3.70 10.17 -2.11
CA TYR A 111 2.89 10.86 -3.11
C TYR A 111 1.55 11.34 -2.53
N LEU A 112 0.97 10.58 -1.60
CA LEU A 112 -0.19 11.02 -0.85
C LEU A 112 0.13 12.27 -0.01
N LEU A 113 1.25 12.26 0.71
CA LEU A 113 1.72 13.40 1.48
C LEU A 113 1.99 14.61 0.59
N TYR A 114 2.65 14.38 -0.55
CA TYR A 114 2.90 15.45 -1.52
C TYR A 114 1.59 16.04 -2.06
N SER A 115 0.57 15.22 -2.29
CA SER A 115 -0.77 15.68 -2.70
C SER A 115 -1.37 16.63 -1.66
N VAL A 116 -1.29 16.30 -0.37
CA VAL A 116 -1.78 17.17 0.72
C VAL A 116 -0.95 18.46 0.81
N MET A 117 0.36 18.35 0.69
CA MET A 117 1.28 19.47 0.89
C MET A 117 1.58 20.27 -0.38
N TRP A 118 0.95 19.97 -1.52
CA TRP A 118 1.43 20.46 -2.81
C TRP A 118 1.56 21.99 -2.83
N LYS A 119 0.62 22.75 -2.22
CA LYS A 119 0.71 24.22 -2.14
C LYS A 119 1.99 24.71 -1.47
N ARG A 120 2.42 24.02 -0.41
CA ARG A 120 3.59 24.35 0.39
C ARG A 120 4.88 23.89 -0.29
N LEU A 121 4.86 22.71 -0.91
CA LEU A 121 6.03 22.06 -1.49
C LEU A 121 6.29 22.43 -2.97
N ASN A 122 5.33 23.04 -3.67
CA ASN A 122 5.46 23.39 -5.10
C ASN A 122 6.52 24.47 -5.37
N LYS A 123 7.11 25.08 -4.33
CA LYS A 123 8.28 25.98 -4.48
C LYS A 123 9.51 25.25 -5.01
N ASN A 124 9.73 23.98 -4.60
CA ASN A 124 10.90 23.19 -5.00
C ASN A 124 10.47 21.89 -5.70
N LYS A 125 10.71 21.82 -7.02
CA LYS A 125 10.50 20.58 -7.80
C LYS A 125 11.35 19.41 -7.28
N ASN A 126 12.48 19.73 -6.63
CA ASN A 126 13.44 18.75 -6.10
C ASN A 126 12.88 17.89 -4.96
N ASN A 127 11.79 18.32 -4.30
CA ASN A 127 11.19 17.59 -3.18
C ASN A 127 10.70 16.18 -3.57
N ILE A 128 10.30 15.98 -4.83
CA ILE A 128 9.84 14.67 -5.31
C ILE A 128 11.02 13.69 -5.35
N TYR A 129 12.18 14.12 -5.83
CA TYR A 129 13.38 13.28 -5.87
C TYR A 129 13.83 12.87 -4.46
N LEU A 130 13.68 13.76 -3.46
CA LEU A 130 13.93 13.40 -2.06
C LEU A 130 13.03 12.24 -1.59
N PHE A 131 11.76 12.22 -1.98
CA PHE A 131 10.87 11.12 -1.65
C PHE A 131 11.24 9.81 -2.33
N HIS A 132 11.69 9.84 -3.59
CA HIS A 132 12.26 8.66 -4.26
C HIS A 132 13.49 8.13 -3.51
N ILE A 133 14.41 9.01 -3.13
CA ILE A 133 15.62 8.64 -2.39
C ILE A 133 15.26 8.05 -1.01
N LEU A 134 14.35 8.68 -0.27
CA LEU A 134 13.91 8.18 1.03
C LEU A 134 13.23 6.81 0.92
N ALA A 135 12.33 6.61 -0.05
CA ALA A 135 11.68 5.32 -0.26
C ALA A 135 12.70 4.23 -0.63
N PHE A 136 13.69 4.57 -1.45
CA PHE A 136 14.78 3.67 -1.82
C PHE A 136 15.64 3.29 -0.60
N ILE A 137 15.97 4.25 0.26
CA ILE A 137 16.71 3.98 1.51
C ILE A 137 15.89 3.07 2.43
N ILE A 138 14.59 3.33 2.60
CA ILE A 138 13.69 2.52 3.43
C ILE A 138 13.60 1.08 2.91
N SER A 139 13.43 0.88 1.61
CA SER A 139 13.38 -0.47 1.02
C SER A 139 14.72 -1.19 1.13
N THR A 140 15.84 -0.48 0.93
CA THR A 140 17.18 -1.03 1.07
C THR A 140 17.46 -1.47 2.51
N ILE A 141 17.22 -0.61 3.50
CA ILE A 141 17.42 -0.93 4.92
C ILE A 141 16.55 -2.13 5.32
N SER A 142 15.27 -2.13 4.92
CA SER A 142 14.34 -3.22 5.25
C SER A 142 14.86 -4.59 4.79
N ILE A 143 15.46 -4.66 3.60
CA ILE A 143 15.99 -5.91 3.05
C ILE A 143 17.34 -6.29 3.63
N LEU A 144 18.24 -5.33 3.80
CA LEU A 144 19.56 -5.60 4.36
C LEU A 144 19.47 -6.07 5.81
N SER A 145 18.55 -5.51 6.60
CA SER A 145 18.39 -5.90 8.00
C SER A 145 17.81 -7.29 8.19
N ARG A 146 17.04 -7.82 7.23
CA ARG A 146 16.35 -9.13 7.31
C ARG A 146 15.63 -9.38 8.64
N ASN A 147 15.17 -8.31 9.29
CA ASN A 147 14.62 -8.35 10.63
C ASN A 147 13.21 -7.75 10.60
N MET A 148 12.23 -8.55 10.99
CA MET A 148 10.82 -8.16 11.05
C MET A 148 10.59 -6.90 11.91
N LEU A 149 11.33 -6.76 13.02
CA LEU A 149 11.24 -5.59 13.90
C LEU A 149 11.70 -4.31 13.22
N VAL A 150 12.73 -4.39 12.37
CA VAL A 150 13.21 -3.22 11.61
C VAL A 150 12.16 -2.80 10.58
N TYR A 151 11.56 -3.76 9.88
CA TYR A 151 10.47 -3.48 8.94
C TYR A 151 9.26 -2.81 9.63
N ILE A 152 8.83 -3.34 10.78
CA ILE A 152 7.74 -2.74 11.56
C ILE A 152 8.14 -1.35 12.05
N GLY A 153 9.36 -1.18 12.58
CA GLY A 153 9.88 0.10 13.04
C GLY A 153 9.88 1.16 11.95
N LEU A 154 10.30 0.81 10.73
CA LEU A 154 10.26 1.72 9.57
C LEU A 154 8.84 2.12 9.16
N ASN A 155 7.88 1.19 9.20
CA ASN A 155 6.47 1.49 8.90
C ASN A 155 5.85 2.38 9.99
N VAL A 156 6.14 2.12 11.26
CA VAL A 156 5.70 2.95 12.38
C VAL A 156 6.32 4.35 12.30
N PHE A 157 7.61 4.45 11.98
CA PHE A 157 8.28 5.74 11.75
C PHE A 157 7.61 6.52 10.61
N LEU A 158 7.37 5.88 9.47
CA LEU A 158 6.64 6.50 8.37
C LEU A 158 5.23 6.92 8.83
N LEU A 159 4.54 6.13 9.68
CA LEU A 159 3.21 6.44 10.19
C LEU A 159 3.20 7.71 11.03
N PHE A 160 4.13 7.83 11.96
CA PHE A 160 4.32 9.06 12.73
C PHE A 160 4.63 10.24 11.82
N PHE A 161 5.48 10.06 10.82
CA PHE A 161 5.79 11.10 9.84
C PHE A 161 4.55 11.55 9.07
N VAL A 162 3.69 10.63 8.63
CA VAL A 162 2.43 10.96 7.95
C VAL A 162 1.47 11.69 8.87
N ILE A 163 1.25 11.20 10.09
CA ILE A 163 0.38 11.84 11.09
C ILE A 163 0.86 13.27 11.35
N PHE A 164 2.16 13.46 11.54
CA PHE A 164 2.77 14.77 11.77
C PHE A 164 2.50 15.72 10.60
N ILE A 165 2.76 15.30 9.36
CA ILE A 165 2.54 16.12 8.18
C ILE A 165 1.06 16.45 7.98
N VAL A 166 0.16 15.48 8.16
CA VAL A 166 -1.30 15.69 8.03
C VAL A 166 -1.78 16.66 9.12
N SER A 167 -1.28 16.55 10.34
CA SER A 167 -1.59 17.47 11.44
C SER A 167 -1.13 18.89 11.16
N LEU A 168 0.11 19.06 10.67
CA LEU A 168 0.62 20.36 10.23
C LEU A 168 -0.21 20.96 9.08
N ALA A 169 -0.63 20.13 8.12
CA ALA A 169 -1.47 20.56 7.02
C ALA A 169 -2.85 21.01 7.50
N TYR A 170 -3.41 20.34 8.50
CA TYR A 170 -4.72 20.66 9.09
C TYR A 170 -4.71 21.97 9.89
N ASN A 171 -3.65 22.23 10.66
CA ASN A 171 -3.54 23.44 11.49
C ASN A 171 -3.41 24.73 10.66
N ASN A 172 -2.93 24.64 9.42
CA ASN A 172 -2.89 25.79 8.52
C ASN A 172 -4.31 26.15 8.02
N SER A 173 -4.80 27.30 8.48
CA SER A 173 -6.18 27.79 8.37
C SER A 173 -6.76 27.87 6.95
N GLU A 174 -5.94 27.84 5.89
CA GLU A 174 -6.42 27.77 4.51
C GLU A 174 -7.22 26.50 4.19
N TYR A 175 -6.97 25.39 4.89
CA TYR A 175 -7.68 24.13 4.67
C TYR A 175 -9.05 24.06 5.38
N LYS A 176 -9.29 24.87 6.41
CA LYS A 176 -10.59 24.91 7.11
C LYS A 176 -11.74 25.39 6.21
N LYS A 177 -11.46 26.20 5.17
CA LYS A 177 -12.49 26.82 4.32
C LYS A 177 -12.83 26.04 3.04
N LYS A 178 -11.97 25.11 2.59
CA LYS A 178 -12.16 24.38 1.32
C LYS A 178 -12.09 22.86 1.51
N GLY A 179 -13.22 22.31 1.97
CA GLY A 179 -13.66 20.95 1.65
C GLY A 179 -13.25 19.83 2.61
N HIS A 180 -14.04 19.64 3.67
CA HIS A 180 -14.03 18.45 4.55
C HIS A 180 -13.95 17.11 3.79
N ASN A 181 -14.48 17.04 2.57
CA ASN A 181 -14.60 15.80 1.82
C ASN A 181 -13.26 15.21 1.34
N MET A 182 -12.24 16.02 1.06
CA MET A 182 -10.92 15.47 0.67
C MET A 182 -10.14 14.99 1.90
N TYR A 183 -10.27 15.70 3.03
CA TYR A 183 -9.63 15.32 4.30
C TYR A 183 -10.04 13.90 4.74
N ILE A 184 -11.32 13.56 4.60
CA ILE A 184 -11.83 12.22 4.96
C ILE A 184 -11.12 11.11 4.17
N ILE A 185 -10.79 11.33 2.90
CA ILE A 185 -10.07 10.33 2.09
C ILE A 185 -8.67 10.08 2.67
N TYR A 186 -7.97 11.13 3.11
CA TYR A 186 -6.66 10.99 3.74
C TYR A 186 -6.74 10.28 5.09
N VAL A 187 -7.76 10.56 5.90
CA VAL A 187 -8.01 9.84 7.17
C VAL A 187 -8.29 8.37 6.91
N LEU A 188 -9.12 8.05 5.90
CA LEU A 188 -9.41 6.68 5.50
C LEU A 188 -8.14 5.94 5.06
N LEU A 189 -7.27 6.58 4.27
CA LEU A 189 -5.99 5.98 3.85
C LEU A 189 -5.02 5.77 5.01
N LEU A 190 -5.04 6.67 5.99
CA LEU A 190 -4.27 6.52 7.22
C LEU A 190 -4.77 5.32 8.04
N LEU A 191 -6.09 5.17 8.20
CA LEU A 191 -6.71 4.02 8.86
C LEU A 191 -6.37 2.70 8.15
N PHE A 192 -6.48 2.67 6.82
CA PHE A 192 -6.08 1.51 6.02
C PHE A 192 -4.64 1.10 6.30
N TRP A 193 -3.73 2.06 6.42
CA TRP A 193 -2.35 1.74 6.65
C TRP A 193 -2.06 1.28 8.08
N ILE A 194 -2.75 1.83 9.08
CA ILE A 194 -2.75 1.29 10.45
C ILE A 194 -3.19 -0.18 10.45
N LEU A 195 -4.28 -0.51 9.75
CA LEU A 195 -4.75 -1.88 9.59
C LEU A 195 -3.67 -2.77 8.94
N ASN A 196 -2.93 -2.24 7.97
CA ASN A 196 -1.84 -2.94 7.29
C ASN A 196 -0.65 -3.22 8.22
N ILE A 197 -0.34 -2.33 9.17
CA ILE A 197 0.67 -2.56 10.20
C ILE A 197 0.18 -3.64 11.18
N PHE A 198 -1.09 -3.60 11.58
CA PHE A 198 -1.68 -4.64 12.42
C PHE A 198 -1.65 -6.02 11.75
N ASP A 199 -1.94 -6.11 10.46
CA ASP A 199 -1.85 -7.36 9.70
C ASP A 199 -0.46 -7.99 9.75
N VAL A 200 0.61 -7.17 9.74
CA VAL A 200 1.99 -7.66 9.87
C VAL A 200 2.30 -8.12 11.30
N LEU A 201 1.71 -7.48 12.32
CA LEU A 201 1.95 -7.79 13.73
C LEU A 201 1.22 -9.05 14.20
N ILE A 202 0.11 -9.42 13.56
CA ILE A 202 -0.74 -10.51 14.02
C ILE A 202 -0.04 -11.87 13.80
N PRO A 203 0.18 -12.66 14.87
CA PRO A 203 0.70 -14.01 14.74
C PRO A 203 -0.23 -14.89 13.88
N LYS A 204 0.36 -15.85 13.17
CA LYS A 204 -0.37 -16.79 12.29
C LYS A 204 -1.56 -17.49 12.97
N PHE A 205 -1.54 -17.67 14.30
CA PHE A 205 -2.62 -18.33 15.05
C PHE A 205 -3.95 -17.55 15.05
N PHE A 206 -3.96 -16.25 14.73
CA PHE A 206 -5.16 -15.41 14.74
C PHE A 206 -5.72 -15.14 13.33
N GLU A 207 -5.90 -16.20 12.53
CA GLU A 207 -6.39 -16.10 11.14
C GLU A 207 -7.75 -15.40 11.03
N ASN A 208 -8.64 -15.58 12.00
CA ASN A 208 -9.95 -14.92 12.02
C ASN A 208 -9.84 -13.39 12.13
N ILE A 209 -8.89 -12.88 12.91
CA ILE A 209 -8.67 -11.42 13.06
C ILE A 209 -8.14 -10.85 11.75
N LYS A 210 -7.28 -11.61 11.05
CA LYS A 210 -6.74 -11.23 9.75
C LYS A 210 -7.83 -11.08 8.69
N LEU A 211 -8.80 -11.99 8.64
CA LEU A 211 -9.95 -11.88 7.75
C LEU A 211 -10.77 -10.60 8.04
N ILE A 212 -10.99 -10.27 9.31
CA ILE A 212 -11.68 -9.02 9.70
C ILE A 212 -10.90 -7.79 9.22
N ILE A 213 -9.57 -7.79 9.34
CA ILE A 213 -8.72 -6.71 8.85
C ILE A 213 -8.80 -6.57 7.34
N TYR A 214 -8.84 -7.67 6.58
CA TYR A 214 -8.99 -7.64 5.13
C TYR A 214 -10.35 -7.10 4.71
N LEU A 215 -11.44 -7.53 5.36
CA LEU A 215 -12.77 -6.98 5.11
C LEU A 215 -12.83 -5.48 5.42
N ALA A 216 -12.28 -5.06 6.57
CA ALA A 216 -12.21 -3.65 6.94
C ALA A 216 -11.41 -2.83 5.91
N SER A 217 -10.26 -3.35 5.46
CA SER A 217 -9.40 -2.69 4.49
C SER A 217 -10.06 -2.57 3.11
N CYS A 218 -10.75 -3.62 2.65
CA CYS A 218 -11.60 -3.58 1.46
C CYS A 218 -12.72 -2.53 1.61
N GLY A 219 -13.41 -2.51 2.75
CA GLY A 219 -14.46 -1.54 3.05
C GLY A 219 -13.96 -0.10 2.98
N ILE A 220 -12.77 0.17 3.53
CA ILE A 220 -12.12 1.48 3.44
C ILE A 220 -11.83 1.86 1.97
N PHE A 221 -11.25 0.96 1.18
CA PHE A 221 -10.96 1.23 -0.23
C PHE A 221 -12.21 1.44 -1.07
N LEU A 222 -13.26 0.65 -0.85
CA LEU A 222 -14.57 0.84 -1.49
C LEU A 222 -15.21 2.18 -1.09
N MET A 223 -15.07 2.60 0.17
CA MET A 223 -15.56 3.90 0.63
C MET A 223 -14.80 5.06 -0.01
N ILE A 224 -13.48 4.94 -0.16
CA ILE A 224 -12.65 5.92 -0.89
C ILE A 224 -13.08 5.95 -2.35
N PHE A 225 -13.19 4.79 -2.98
CA PHE A 225 -13.62 4.63 -4.36
C PHE A 225 -14.98 5.29 -4.62
N TYR A 226 -15.99 4.96 -3.81
CA TYR A 226 -17.32 5.56 -3.89
C TYR A 226 -17.27 7.09 -3.79
N ARG A 227 -16.46 7.63 -2.85
CA ARG A 227 -16.31 9.07 -2.69
C ARG A 227 -15.60 9.74 -3.87
N VAL A 228 -14.63 9.07 -4.48
CA VAL A 228 -13.94 9.57 -5.67
C VAL A 228 -14.90 9.55 -6.86
N VAL A 229 -15.57 8.42 -7.13
CA VAL A 229 -16.49 8.27 -8.26
C VAL A 229 -17.69 9.21 -8.16
N LYS A 230 -18.29 9.35 -6.97
CA LYS A 230 -19.39 10.30 -6.77
C LYS A 230 -19.00 11.74 -7.10
N LYS A 231 -17.73 12.10 -6.94
CA LYS A 231 -17.23 13.43 -7.31
C LYS A 231 -16.84 13.54 -8.79
N THR A 232 -16.44 12.45 -9.42
CA THR A 232 -16.09 12.45 -10.85
C THR A 232 -17.33 12.43 -11.73
N GLY A 233 -18.36 11.65 -11.36
CA GLY A 233 -19.56 11.41 -12.19
C GLY A 233 -20.78 12.29 -11.91
N SER A 234 -20.68 13.28 -11.03
CA SER A 234 -21.79 14.23 -10.74
C SER A 234 -21.77 15.47 -11.64
N ASN A 235 -21.13 15.38 -12.81
CA ASN A 235 -21.13 16.43 -13.83
C ASN A 235 -22.03 16.02 -15.00
#